data_AF-A0A7W6RFW8-F1
#
_entry.id   AF-A0A7W6RFW8-F1
#
_cell.length_a   1.000
_cell.length_b   1.000
_cell.length_c   1.000
_cell.angle_alpha   90.00
_cell.angle_beta   90.00
_cell.angle_gamma   90.00
#
_symmetry.space_group_name_H-M   'P 1'
#
loop_
_entity.id
_entity.type
_entity.pdbx_description
1 polymer ?
#
loop_
_entity_poly.entity_id
_entity_poly.type
_entity_poly.pdbx_seq_one_letter_code
_entity_poly.pdbx_strand_id
1 'polypeptide(L)' 'MPLETTLGLLAGLLPLLGLAAWRVRRPWRPGPVWRIPWGAVAAVCLVLILGLLAHLISLWSGRPLPPRGL' A
#
# COMPACT_ATOMS: atom_id res chain seq x y z
N MET A 1 -4.14 16.05 -4.35
CA MET A 1 -4.15 15.95 -2.88
C MET A 1 -3.01 16.80 -2.36
N PRO A 2 -3.14 17.49 -1.20
CA PRO A 2 -2.02 18.19 -0.61
C PRO A 2 -0.96 17.19 -0.10
N LEU A 3 0.29 17.68 0.03
CA LEU A 3 1.44 16.87 0.46
C LEU A 3 1.17 16.16 1.81
N GLU A 4 0.58 16.88 2.76
CA GLU A 4 0.21 16.39 4.09
C GLU A 4 -0.67 15.14 4.04
N THR A 5 -1.70 15.14 3.18
CA THR A 5 -2.58 13.99 2.98
C THR A 5 -1.84 12.80 2.40
N THR A 6 -0.92 13.03 1.46
CA THR A 6 -0.13 11.96 0.83
C THR A 6 0.80 11.30 1.84
N LEU A 7 1.44 12.09 2.70
CA LEU A 7 2.29 11.60 3.78
C LEU A 7 1.49 10.85 4.84
N GLY A 8 0.31 11.36 5.24
CA GLY A 8 -0.59 10.67 6.17
C GLY A 8 -1.03 9.30 5.67
N LEU A 9 -1.39 9.20 4.38
CA LEU A 9 -1.75 7.92 3.76
C LEU A 9 -0.57 6.94 3.71
N LEU A 10 0.64 7.41 3.37
CA LEU A 10 1.84 6.58 3.40
C LEU A 10 2.16 6.07 4.81
N ALA A 11 2.06 6.95 5.81
CA ALA A 11 2.28 6.61 7.21
C ALA A 11 1.28 5.56 7.73
N GLY A 12 0.05 5.53 7.21
CA GLY A 12 -0.95 4.51 7.53
C GLY A 12 -0.78 3.21 6.75
N LEU A 13 -0.39 3.27 5.47
CA LEU A 13 -0.25 2.10 4.61
C LEU A 13 1.00 1.27 4.91
N LEU A 14 2.12 1.90 5.30
CA LEU A 14 3.35 1.20 5.69
C LEU A 14 3.15 0.18 6.83
N PRO A 15 2.55 0.53 7.98
CA PRO A 15 2.30 -0.44 9.05
C PRO A 15 1.28 -1.50 8.66
N LEU A 16 0.27 -1.16 7.82
CA LEU A 16 -0.67 -2.15 7.29
C LEU A 16 0.02 -3.19 6.40
N LEU A 17 0.92 -2.74 5.52
CA LEU A 17 1.74 -3.64 4.70
C LEU A 17 2.66 -4.50 5.57
N GLY A 18 3.32 -3.91 6.56
CA GLY A 18 4.16 -4.62 7.52
C GLY A 18 3.38 -5.69 8.30
N LEU A 19 2.18 -5.35 8.78
CA LEU A 19 1.28 -6.26 9.49
C LEU A 19 0.82 -7.39 8.57
N ALA A 20 0.41 -7.07 7.34
CA ALA A 20 -0.03 -8.06 6.36
C ALA A 20 1.11 -9.03 6.00
N ALA A 21 2.31 -8.51 5.73
CA ALA A 21 3.49 -9.32 5.45
C ALA A 21 3.88 -10.21 6.63
N TRP A 22 3.82 -9.68 7.85
CA TRP A 22 4.07 -10.46 9.06
C TRP A 22 3.03 -11.56 9.28
N ARG A 23 1.74 -11.28 9.01
CA ARG A 23 0.67 -12.28 9.08
C ARG A 23 0.81 -13.37 8.03
N VAL A 24 1.23 -13.04 6.81
CA VAL A 24 1.50 -14.01 5.74
C VAL A 24 2.67 -14.94 6.10
N ARG A 25 3.70 -14.43 6.78
CA ARG A 25 4.86 -15.24 7.20
C ARG A 25 4.61 -16.14 8.41
N ARG A 26 3.49 -15.97 9.13
CA ARG A 26 3.18 -16.80 10.31
C ARG A 26 2.73 -18.20 9.87
N PRO A 27 3.22 -19.27 10.53
CA PRO A 27 2.83 -20.63 10.22
C PRO A 27 1.33 -20.83 10.37
N TRP A 28 0.77 -21.59 9.44
CA TRP A 28 -0.65 -21.88 9.37
C TRP A 28 -1.12 -22.61 10.63
N ARG A 29 -2.02 -22.00 11.40
CA ARG A 29 -2.76 -22.69 12.47
C ARG A 29 -4.17 -23.01 11.95
N PRO A 30 -4.60 -24.29 11.95
CA PRO A 30 -5.97 -24.64 11.60
C PRO A 30 -6.94 -24.03 12.63
N GLY A 31 -7.92 -23.27 12.14
CA GLY A 31 -8.99 -22.62 12.90
C GLY A 31 -10.14 -22.23 11.96
N PRO A 32 -11.33 -21.85 12.46
CA PRO A 32 -12.55 -21.79 11.65
C PRO A 32 -12.50 -20.70 10.57
N VAL A 33 -12.27 -21.18 9.34
CA VAL A 33 -12.78 -20.82 7.99
C VAL A 33 -12.83 -19.36 7.52
N TRP A 34 -12.96 -18.32 8.35
CA TRP A 34 -12.92 -16.94 7.87
C TRP A 34 -11.50 -16.36 7.90
N ARG A 35 -10.70 -16.80 6.92
CA ARG A 35 -9.35 -16.31 6.71
C ARG A 35 -9.39 -15.07 5.82
N ILE A 36 -9.17 -13.91 6.44
CA ILE A 36 -8.82 -12.69 5.70
C ILE A 36 -7.65 -13.04 4.76
N PRO A 37 -7.77 -12.79 3.44
CA PRO A 37 -6.71 -13.08 2.48
C PRO A 37 -5.58 -12.06 2.63
N TRP A 38 -4.75 -12.22 3.67
CA TRP A 38 -3.65 -11.30 4.00
C TRP A 38 -2.67 -11.07 2.83
N GLY A 39 -2.54 -12.05 1.92
CA GLY A 39 -1.79 -11.88 0.67
C GLY A 39 -2.42 -10.85 -0.27
N ALA A 40 -3.75 -10.87 -0.44
CA ALA A 40 -4.47 -9.86 -1.23
C ALA A 40 -4.39 -8.48 -0.55
N VAL A 41 -4.52 -8.43 0.78
CA VAL A 41 -4.35 -7.18 1.55
C VAL A 41 -2.95 -6.60 1.35
N ALA A 42 -1.91 -7.43 1.40
CA ALA A 42 -0.53 -7.00 1.15
C ALA A 42 -0.34 -6.48 -0.28
N ALA A 43 -0.89 -7.17 -1.29
CA ALA A 43 -0.82 -6.74 -2.69
C ALA A 43 -1.50 -5.38 -2.90
N VAL A 44 -2.70 -5.19 -2.35
CA VAL A 44 -3.42 -3.91 -2.43
C VAL A 44 -2.64 -2.80 -1.73
N CYS A 45 -2.12 -3.04 -0.51
CA CYS A 45 -1.31 -2.05 0.19
C CYS A 45 -0.08 -1.65 -0.62
N LEU A 46 0.59 -2.62 -1.27
CA LEU A 46 1.77 -2.37 -2.09
C LEU A 46 1.44 -1.49 -3.30
N VAL A 47 0.35 -1.78 -4.03
CA VAL A 47 -0.10 -0.98 -5.17
C VAL A 47 -0.43 0.45 -4.75
N LEU A 48 -1.13 0.63 -3.63
CA LEU A 48 -1.45 1.95 -3.10
C LEU A 48 -0.21 2.75 -2.71
N ILE A 49 0.77 2.11 -2.05
CA ILE A 49 2.04 2.73 -1.70
C ILE A 49 2.79 3.18 -2.95
N LEU A 50 2.88 2.34 -3.99
CA LEU A 50 3.54 2.68 -5.25
C LEU A 50 2.85 3.88 -5.93
N GLY A 51 1.51 3.89 -5.96
CA GLY A 51 0.74 5.01 -6.50
C GLY A 51 0.96 6.32 -5.73
N LEU A 52 0.94 6.27 -4.40
CA LEU A 52 1.21 7.43 -3.55
C LEU A 52 2.65 7.92 -3.67
N LEU A 53 3.62 7.01 -3.83
CA LEU A 53 5.01 7.37 -4.04
C LEU A 53 5.21 8.05 -5.40
N ALA A 54 4.57 7.54 -6.46
CA ALA A 54 4.55 8.18 -7.76
C ALA A 54 3.91 9.58 -7.67
N HIS A 55 2.81 9.71 -6.93
CA HIS A 55 2.16 11.00 -6.69
C HIS A 55 3.06 11.96 -5.92
N LEU A 56 3.76 11.49 -4.88
CA LEU A 56 4.70 12.27 -4.09
C LEU A 56 5.88 12.77 -4.95
N ILE A 57 6.44 11.92 -5.80
CA ILE A 57 7.49 12.29 -6.75
C ILE A 57 6.97 13.33 -7.75
N SER A 58 5.73 13.19 -8.22
CA SER A 58 5.10 14.15 -9.14
C SER A 58 4.87 15.52 -8.47
N LEU A 59 4.41 15.54 -7.21
CA LEU A 59 4.30 16.76 -6.41
C LEU A 59 5.65 17.43 -6.22
N TRP A 60 6.69 16.64 -5.91
CA TRP A 60 8.02 17.18 -5.62
C TRP A 60 8.76 17.67 -6.87
N SER A 61 8.57 17.01 -8.01
CA SER A 61 9.17 17.40 -9.29
C SER A 61 8.43 18.54 -10.00
N GLY A 62 7.25 18.94 -9.51
CA GLY A 62 6.40 19.98 -10.13
C GLY A 62 5.91 19.62 -11.54
N ARG A 63 6.15 18.39 -12.00
CA ARG A 63 5.75 17.89 -13.31
C ARG A 63 4.69 16.80 -13.12
N PRO A 64 3.46 16.99 -13.63
CA PRO A 64 2.45 15.94 -13.57
C PRO A 64 2.99 14.72 -14.34
N LEU A 65 2.97 13.55 -13.71
CA LEU A 65 3.27 12.30 -14.41
C LEU A 65 2.25 12.13 -15.53
N PRO A 66 2.67 12.13 -16.81
CA PRO A 66 1.74 11.93 -17.90
C PRO A 66 1.16 10.51 -17.79
N PRO A 67 -0.17 10.33 -17.89
CA PRO A 67 -0.74 9.00 -17.98
C PRO A 67 -0.17 8.32 -19.22
N ARG A 68 0.60 7.25 -19.03
CA ARG A 68 0.99 6.38 -20.14
C ARG A 68 -0.20 5.47 -20.40
N GLY A 69 -0.97 5.81 -21.42
CA GLY A 69 -2.12 5.02 -21.86
C GLY A 69 -1.69 3.58 -22.11
N LEU A 70 -2.51 2.65 -21.61
CA LEU A 70 -2.53 1.25 -22.02
C LEU A 70 -3.25 1.15 -23.37
#